data_AF-A0A410FVJ6-F1
#
_entry.id   AF-A0A410FVJ6-F1
#
_cell.length_a   1.000
_cell.length_b   1.000
_cell.length_c   1.000
_cell.angle_alpha   90.00
_cell.angle_beta   90.00
_cell.angle_gamma   90.00
#
_symmetry.space_group_name_H-M   'P 1'
#
loop_
_entity.id
_entity.type
_entity.pdbx_description
1 polymer ?
#
loop_
_entity_poly.entity_id
_entity_poly.type
_entity_poly.pdbx_seq_one_letter_code
_entity_poly.pdbx_strand_id
1 'polypeptide(L)'
;MGLVSSRSGGGVVVRLTYPERPRYEGGTAAVVEVPGADSPGSVDLPAGVGLDPYVGQGLIRVQFAFPGGGRPPLASGGTYDHRGLDSLRALRDVVRFLQGEGRTTTGCALADLLPYPVVQVGLIGVSNGGNTATVALGLFGQEMGVDWYVGWENPAGVQFTTVDLGGRDAPNPAYVPGSCGLTSEGARCGVDGSSLRWDPAARSGEAGPRGSVEPGVLYHDLNANGRYDRGDYALGAYMGTFGDVEKRVYSVSALEAAEAWGALAPWPADVATVDEARAFWGVRDMSRYYGAAVAGNPDLRVIVIGSVQDHVQNTPDYPHIVLQYDGWRNAGLLWIRLNPDAAYVQALLPAASAPPDNAVNLEVNYDNIRGLLAPESIPDRILQLAAVLELADRTSLGRWEADVGAVLVRR
;
A
#
# COMPACT_ATOMS: atom_id res chain seq x y z
N MET A 1 -20.03 -8.70 -13.06
CA MET A 1 -19.63 -7.31 -12.75
C MET A 1 -20.83 -6.65 -12.10
N GLY A 2 -20.67 -5.99 -10.95
CA GLY A 2 -21.80 -5.42 -10.21
C GLY A 2 -21.34 -4.29 -9.29
N LEU A 3 -22.24 -3.34 -9.02
CA LEU A 3 -22.03 -2.32 -7.99
C LEU A 3 -22.40 -2.94 -6.64
N VAL A 4 -21.50 -2.95 -5.67
CA VAL A 4 -21.77 -3.34 -4.28
C VAL A 4 -22.37 -2.15 -3.55
N SER A 5 -23.47 -2.35 -2.81
CA SER A 5 -24.09 -1.27 -2.05
C SER A 5 -23.14 -0.79 -0.95
N SER A 6 -22.78 0.50 -0.97
CA SER A 6 -21.97 1.13 0.08
C SER A 6 -22.82 2.04 0.94
N ARG A 7 -22.46 2.17 2.22
CA ARG A 7 -23.15 3.11 3.13
C ARG A 7 -22.92 4.59 2.78
N SER A 8 -21.99 4.90 1.88
CA SER A 8 -21.62 6.25 1.43
C SER A 8 -22.46 6.80 0.26
N GLY A 9 -23.42 6.03 -0.26
CA GLY A 9 -24.29 6.45 -1.36
C GLY A 9 -23.69 6.18 -2.75
N GLY A 10 -24.49 5.64 -3.67
CA GLY A 10 -24.12 5.37 -5.06
C GLY A 10 -23.43 4.02 -5.35
N GLY A 11 -22.92 3.33 -4.32
CA GLY A 11 -22.30 2.00 -4.45
C GLY A 11 -20.86 2.02 -4.94
N VAL A 12 -20.12 0.95 -4.64
CA VAL A 12 -18.72 0.73 -5.06
C VAL A 12 -18.73 -0.22 -6.24
N VAL A 13 -18.11 0.16 -7.37
CA VAL A 13 -17.96 -0.74 -8.51
C VAL A 13 -16.93 -1.82 -8.21
N VAL A 14 -17.33 -3.09 -8.39
CA VAL A 14 -16.47 -4.25 -8.18
C VAL A 14 -16.48 -5.14 -9.42
N ARG A 15 -15.27 -5.51 -9.85
CA ARG A 15 -15.03 -6.51 -10.87
C ARG A 15 -14.50 -7.78 -10.24
N LEU A 16 -15.20 -8.87 -10.52
CA LEU A 16 -14.75 -10.22 -10.25
C LEU A 16 -14.31 -10.85 -11.57
N THR A 17 -13.06 -11.27 -11.64
CA THR A 17 -12.53 -12.08 -12.75
C THR A 17 -12.17 -13.44 -12.16
N TYR A 18 -12.87 -14.49 -12.58
CA TYR A 18 -12.85 -15.78 -11.90
C TYR A 18 -12.62 -16.94 -12.88
N PRO A 19 -11.98 -18.04 -12.44
CA PRO A 19 -11.73 -19.21 -13.28
C PRO A 19 -12.98 -20.09 -13.44
N GLU A 20 -13.01 -20.90 -14.48
CA GLU A 20 -14.05 -21.93 -14.63
C GLU A 20 -13.98 -22.98 -13.51
N ARG A 21 -12.76 -23.33 -13.09
CA ARG A 21 -12.51 -24.29 -12.00
C ARG A 21 -11.84 -23.59 -10.83
N PRO A 22 -12.38 -23.70 -9.60
CA PRO A 22 -11.77 -23.10 -8.40
C PRO A 22 -10.48 -23.83 -8.01
N ARG A 23 -9.56 -23.13 -7.33
CA ARG A 23 -8.27 -23.69 -6.90
C ARG A 23 -8.44 -24.91 -5.99
N TYR A 24 -9.46 -24.91 -5.13
CA TYR A 24 -9.75 -25.97 -4.17
C TYR A 24 -11.12 -26.62 -4.44
N GLU A 25 -11.32 -27.84 -3.93
CA GLU A 25 -12.58 -28.58 -4.13
C GLU A 25 -13.81 -27.84 -3.55
N GLY A 26 -13.65 -27.19 -2.40
CA GLY A 26 -14.72 -26.45 -1.72
C GLY A 26 -14.94 -25.01 -2.19
N GLY A 27 -14.12 -24.49 -3.12
CA GLY A 27 -14.16 -23.10 -3.55
C GLY A 27 -12.76 -22.52 -3.76
N THR A 28 -12.63 -21.20 -3.76
CA THR A 28 -11.33 -20.54 -3.96
C THR A 28 -11.18 -19.27 -3.15
N ALA A 29 -9.96 -18.72 -3.12
CA ALA A 29 -9.68 -17.43 -2.53
C ALA A 29 -10.02 -16.28 -3.51
N ALA A 30 -10.57 -15.20 -2.97
CA ALA A 30 -10.73 -13.93 -3.63
C ALA A 30 -9.58 -12.99 -3.23
N VAL A 31 -8.85 -12.50 -4.23
CA VAL A 31 -7.67 -11.63 -4.08
C VAL A 31 -8.10 -10.20 -4.38
N VAL A 32 -8.22 -9.37 -3.34
CA VAL A 32 -8.56 -7.95 -3.47
C VAL A 32 -7.31 -7.15 -3.73
N GLU A 33 -7.19 -6.61 -4.94
CA GLU A 33 -6.16 -5.64 -5.29
C GLU A 33 -6.56 -4.27 -4.77
N VAL A 34 -5.93 -3.83 -3.69
CA VAL A 34 -6.19 -2.50 -3.13
C VAL A 34 -5.46 -1.46 -4.01
N PRO A 35 -6.19 -0.51 -4.64
CA PRO A 35 -5.57 0.41 -5.59
C PRO A 35 -4.38 1.16 -4.97
N GLY A 36 -3.26 1.23 -5.68
CA GLY A 36 -2.06 1.97 -5.27
C GLY A 36 -1.99 3.42 -5.79
N ALA A 37 -0.84 4.06 -5.61
CA ALA A 37 -0.60 5.47 -5.97
C ALA A 37 -1.61 6.45 -5.29
N ASP A 38 -1.84 7.61 -5.90
CA ASP A 38 -2.83 8.61 -5.50
C ASP A 38 -4.20 8.41 -6.17
N SER A 39 -4.31 7.48 -7.12
CA SER A 39 -5.52 7.27 -7.92
C SER A 39 -6.69 6.70 -7.11
N PRO A 40 -7.95 7.02 -7.48
CA PRO A 40 -9.13 6.38 -6.90
C PRO A 40 -9.34 4.92 -7.40
N GLY A 41 -8.41 4.39 -8.20
CA GLY A 41 -8.51 3.06 -8.79
C GLY A 41 -9.44 2.98 -10.00
N SER A 42 -9.43 1.82 -10.65
CA SER A 42 -10.36 1.46 -11.71
C SER A 42 -10.63 -0.03 -11.73
N VAL A 43 -11.64 -0.42 -12.50
CA VAL A 43 -12.00 -1.82 -12.78
C VAL A 43 -11.72 -2.19 -14.24
N ASP A 44 -10.91 -1.41 -14.93
CA ASP A 44 -10.58 -1.65 -16.34
C ASP A 44 -9.66 -2.87 -16.45
N LEU A 45 -9.93 -3.74 -17.44
CA LEU A 45 -8.99 -4.81 -17.73
C LEU A 45 -7.76 -4.20 -18.40
N PRO A 46 -6.55 -4.63 -18.02
CA PRO A 46 -5.36 -4.26 -18.76
C PRO A 46 -5.48 -4.76 -20.21
N ALA A 47 -5.22 -3.86 -21.17
CA ALA A 47 -5.30 -4.18 -22.59
C ALA A 47 -4.23 -5.21 -23.00
N GLY A 48 -4.59 -6.18 -23.85
CA GLY A 48 -3.62 -7.06 -24.53
C GLY A 48 -2.92 -8.09 -23.65
N VAL A 49 -3.41 -8.35 -22.44
CA VAL A 49 -2.82 -9.38 -21.56
C VAL A 49 -3.41 -10.75 -21.92
N GLY A 50 -2.57 -11.79 -21.86
CA GLY A 50 -3.00 -13.19 -21.96
C GLY A 50 -3.92 -13.62 -20.81
N LEU A 51 -3.87 -14.89 -20.42
CA LEU A 51 -4.65 -15.36 -19.27
C LEU A 51 -4.30 -14.55 -18.00
N ASP A 52 -5.32 -14.07 -17.28
CA ASP A 52 -5.12 -13.35 -16.01
C ASP A 52 -4.34 -14.24 -15.02
N PRO A 53 -3.28 -13.73 -14.37
CA PRO A 53 -2.37 -14.56 -13.58
C PRO A 53 -3.04 -15.25 -12.39
N TYR A 54 -4.01 -14.60 -11.73
CA TYR A 54 -4.73 -15.22 -10.62
C TYR A 54 -5.71 -16.27 -11.13
N VAL A 55 -6.44 -15.94 -12.20
CA VAL A 55 -7.38 -16.87 -12.84
C VAL A 55 -6.67 -18.12 -13.33
N GLY A 56 -5.48 -17.98 -13.94
CA GLY A 56 -4.64 -19.10 -14.37
C GLY A 56 -4.26 -20.04 -13.24
N GLN A 57 -4.21 -19.53 -12.00
CA GLN A 57 -3.90 -20.31 -10.79
C GLN A 57 -5.13 -20.77 -10.02
N GLY A 58 -6.33 -20.52 -10.54
CA GLY A 58 -7.58 -20.94 -9.91
C GLY A 58 -8.13 -19.96 -8.87
N LEU A 59 -7.58 -18.75 -8.77
CA LEU A 59 -7.99 -17.71 -7.82
C LEU A 59 -8.91 -16.68 -8.48
N ILE A 60 -9.77 -16.03 -7.69
CA ILE A 60 -10.58 -14.90 -8.16
C ILE A 60 -9.77 -13.62 -8.00
N ARG A 61 -9.63 -12.85 -9.07
CA ARG A 61 -9.15 -11.47 -8.97
C ARG A 61 -10.30 -10.53 -8.67
N VAL A 62 -10.14 -9.68 -7.67
CA VAL A 62 -11.09 -8.63 -7.31
C VAL A 62 -10.45 -7.27 -7.49
N GLN A 63 -11.03 -6.49 -8.39
CA GLN A 63 -10.67 -5.08 -8.60
C GLN A 63 -11.86 -4.21 -8.23
N PHE A 64 -11.59 -3.02 -7.69
CA PHE A 64 -12.63 -2.05 -7.37
C PHE A 64 -12.08 -0.63 -7.54
N ALA A 65 -12.99 0.34 -7.60
CA ALA A 65 -12.64 1.75 -7.52
C ALA A 65 -13.21 2.36 -6.25
N PHE A 66 -12.44 3.20 -5.57
CA PHE A 66 -12.93 3.99 -4.43
C PHE A 66 -14.09 4.90 -4.85
N PRO A 67 -14.83 5.48 -3.89
CA PRO A 67 -15.85 6.48 -4.20
C PRO A 67 -15.30 7.57 -5.14
N GLY A 68 -16.08 7.99 -6.13
CA GLY A 68 -15.65 8.91 -7.19
C GLY A 68 -14.65 8.34 -8.21
N GLY A 69 -14.25 7.07 -8.09
CA GLY A 69 -13.31 6.38 -8.98
C GLY A 69 -13.96 5.59 -10.11
N GLY A 70 -13.10 5.06 -11.00
CA GLY A 70 -13.53 4.33 -12.20
C GLY A 70 -13.88 5.25 -13.38
N ARG A 71 -14.43 4.68 -14.44
CA ARG A 71 -14.80 5.40 -15.67
C ARG A 71 -16.16 4.93 -16.15
N PRO A 72 -17.11 5.83 -16.48
CA PRO A 72 -18.41 5.42 -17.01
C PRO A 72 -18.29 4.44 -18.19
N PRO A 73 -19.12 3.39 -18.25
CA PRO A 73 -20.23 3.07 -17.34
C PRO A 73 -19.82 2.34 -16.05
N LEU A 74 -18.52 2.08 -15.84
CA LEU A 74 -17.95 1.31 -14.74
C LEU A 74 -17.28 2.24 -13.71
N ALA A 75 -18.10 2.98 -12.97
CA ALA A 75 -17.64 3.93 -11.95
C ALA A 75 -18.37 3.72 -10.63
N SER A 76 -17.66 3.99 -9.53
CA SER A 76 -18.25 4.08 -8.19
C SER A 76 -19.00 5.41 -8.03
N GLY A 77 -20.04 5.42 -7.20
CA GLY A 77 -20.67 6.67 -6.76
C GLY A 77 -19.81 7.45 -5.76
N GLY A 78 -20.35 8.56 -5.25
CA GLY A 78 -19.68 9.38 -4.23
C GLY A 78 -18.51 10.22 -4.76
N THR A 79 -17.69 10.70 -3.83
CA THR A 79 -16.54 11.57 -4.10
C THR A 79 -15.28 10.94 -3.53
N TYR A 80 -14.18 11.03 -4.27
CA TYR A 80 -12.90 10.51 -3.81
C TYR A 80 -12.34 11.41 -2.72
N ASP A 81 -12.18 10.85 -1.52
CA ASP A 81 -11.68 11.55 -0.34
C ASP A 81 -10.17 11.35 -0.15
N HIS A 82 -9.44 11.10 -1.24
CA HIS A 82 -7.99 10.87 -1.22
C HIS A 82 -7.57 9.78 -0.23
N ARG A 83 -8.24 8.62 -0.28
CA ARG A 83 -8.00 7.47 0.63
C ARG A 83 -8.39 7.73 2.09
N GLY A 84 -9.28 8.68 2.32
CA GLY A 84 -9.84 8.95 3.63
C GLY A 84 -10.83 7.89 4.07
N LEU A 85 -11.62 8.23 5.08
CA LEU A 85 -12.51 7.31 5.76
C LEU A 85 -13.56 6.65 4.84
N ASP A 86 -14.03 7.35 3.80
CA ASP A 86 -15.00 6.80 2.85
C ASP A 86 -14.35 5.80 1.89
N SER A 87 -13.11 6.05 1.46
CA SER A 87 -12.32 5.05 0.74
C SER A 87 -12.04 3.80 1.61
N LEU A 88 -11.71 3.99 2.88
CA LEU A 88 -11.47 2.86 3.81
C LEU A 88 -12.75 2.05 4.06
N ARG A 89 -13.91 2.73 4.22
CA ARG A 89 -15.22 2.07 4.32
C ARG A 89 -15.58 1.33 3.05
N ALA A 90 -15.22 1.84 1.88
CA ALA A 90 -15.44 1.15 0.61
C ALA A 90 -14.64 -0.16 0.56
N LEU A 91 -13.37 -0.18 0.97
CA LEU A 91 -12.59 -1.41 1.07
C LEU A 91 -13.24 -2.41 2.04
N ARG A 92 -13.68 -1.96 3.22
CA ARG A 92 -14.43 -2.80 4.16
C ARG A 92 -15.67 -3.40 3.50
N ASP A 93 -16.48 -2.59 2.83
CA ASP A 93 -17.73 -3.04 2.20
C ASP A 93 -17.47 -4.04 1.04
N VAL A 94 -16.36 -3.89 0.31
CA VAL A 94 -15.92 -4.87 -0.70
C VAL A 94 -15.56 -6.21 -0.04
N VAL A 95 -14.78 -6.20 1.04
CA VAL A 95 -14.41 -7.43 1.76
C VAL A 95 -15.65 -8.13 2.31
N ARG A 96 -16.54 -7.39 2.96
CA ARG A 96 -17.81 -7.92 3.47
C ARG A 96 -18.66 -8.57 2.36
N PHE A 97 -18.74 -7.92 1.20
CA PHE A 97 -19.43 -8.51 0.04
C PHE A 97 -18.83 -9.85 -0.40
N LEU A 98 -17.50 -9.97 -0.39
CA LEU A 98 -16.81 -11.23 -0.72
C LEU A 98 -16.99 -12.30 0.35
N GLN A 99 -17.26 -11.92 1.59
CA GLN A 99 -17.66 -12.82 2.68
C GLN A 99 -19.14 -13.23 2.60
N GLY A 100 -19.87 -12.79 1.57
CA GLY A 100 -21.29 -13.04 1.39
C GLY A 100 -22.20 -12.09 2.19
N GLU A 101 -21.64 -11.05 2.81
CA GLU A 101 -22.41 -10.03 3.51
C GLU A 101 -22.81 -8.89 2.58
N GLY A 102 -24.10 -8.55 2.56
CA GLY A 102 -24.61 -7.48 1.71
C GLY A 102 -24.93 -7.93 0.29
N ARG A 103 -25.28 -6.97 -0.57
CA ARG A 103 -25.81 -7.21 -1.91
C ARG A 103 -25.35 -6.13 -2.87
N THR A 104 -25.41 -6.44 -4.16
CA THR A 104 -25.26 -5.43 -5.20
C THR A 104 -26.41 -4.42 -5.15
N THR A 105 -26.25 -3.27 -5.82
CA THR A 105 -27.33 -2.28 -5.96
C THR A 105 -28.53 -2.81 -6.76
N THR A 106 -28.35 -3.90 -7.52
CA THR A 106 -29.42 -4.64 -8.20
C THR A 106 -30.00 -5.77 -7.35
N GLY A 107 -29.53 -5.95 -6.12
CA GLY A 107 -30.03 -6.95 -5.17
C GLY A 107 -29.38 -8.34 -5.25
N CYS A 108 -28.37 -8.56 -6.09
CA CYS A 108 -27.67 -9.85 -6.20
C CYS A 108 -26.73 -10.07 -5.00
N ALA A 109 -26.75 -11.26 -4.43
CA ALA A 109 -25.72 -11.74 -3.50
C ALA A 109 -24.50 -12.28 -4.29
N LEU A 110 -23.37 -12.49 -3.61
CA LEU A 110 -22.18 -13.08 -4.23
C LEU A 110 -22.44 -14.46 -4.84
N ALA A 111 -23.25 -15.29 -4.16
CA ALA A 111 -23.64 -16.63 -4.63
C ALA A 111 -24.48 -16.60 -5.91
N ASP A 112 -25.12 -15.47 -6.23
CA ASP A 112 -25.84 -15.30 -7.50
C ASP A 112 -24.88 -15.00 -8.66
N LEU A 113 -23.63 -14.61 -8.36
CA LEU A 113 -22.64 -14.15 -9.35
C LEU A 113 -21.56 -15.19 -9.67
N LEU A 114 -21.26 -16.10 -8.74
CA LEU A 114 -20.17 -17.06 -8.86
C LEU A 114 -20.69 -18.51 -8.87
N PRO A 115 -20.07 -19.40 -9.66
CA PRO A 115 -20.50 -20.80 -9.75
C PRO A 115 -20.02 -21.68 -8.57
N TYR A 116 -19.21 -21.13 -7.67
CA TYR A 116 -18.68 -21.80 -6.49
C TYR A 116 -18.43 -20.79 -5.35
N PRO A 117 -18.30 -21.25 -4.09
CA PRO A 117 -18.06 -20.36 -2.96
C PRO A 117 -16.69 -19.67 -2.99
N VAL A 118 -16.65 -18.46 -2.43
CA VAL A 118 -15.41 -17.84 -1.94
C VAL A 118 -15.17 -18.36 -0.53
N VAL A 119 -14.04 -19.03 -0.32
CA VAL A 119 -13.70 -19.65 0.98
C VAL A 119 -12.63 -18.88 1.73
N GLN A 120 -11.99 -17.91 1.08
CA GLN A 120 -10.99 -17.02 1.67
C GLN A 120 -11.09 -15.64 1.00
N VAL A 121 -10.86 -14.58 1.77
CA VAL A 121 -10.68 -13.21 1.27
C VAL A 121 -9.30 -12.72 1.70
N GLY A 122 -8.43 -12.51 0.72
CA GLY A 122 -7.10 -11.97 0.94
C GLY A 122 -6.93 -10.60 0.31
N LEU A 123 -6.06 -9.79 0.89
CA LEU A 123 -5.73 -8.45 0.40
C LEU A 123 -4.32 -8.45 -0.19
N ILE A 124 -4.14 -7.78 -1.33
CA ILE A 124 -2.81 -7.37 -1.81
C ILE A 124 -2.76 -5.84 -1.93
N GLY A 125 -1.90 -5.22 -1.13
CA GLY A 125 -1.62 -3.81 -1.13
C GLY A 125 -0.33 -3.52 -1.89
N VAL A 126 -0.42 -2.84 -3.03
CA VAL A 126 0.72 -2.45 -3.85
C VAL A 126 1.04 -0.99 -3.58
N SER A 127 2.27 -0.65 -3.20
CA SER A 127 2.68 0.73 -2.92
C SER A 127 1.73 1.37 -1.89
N ASN A 128 1.15 2.54 -2.16
CA ASN A 128 0.18 3.21 -1.27
C ASN A 128 -1.12 2.42 -1.03
N GLY A 129 -1.40 1.37 -1.82
CA GLY A 129 -2.51 0.45 -1.56
C GLY A 129 -2.34 -0.29 -0.24
N GLY A 130 -1.10 -0.55 0.18
CA GLY A 130 -0.82 -1.16 1.49
C GLY A 130 -1.07 -0.22 2.68
N ASN A 131 -0.92 1.09 2.48
CA ASN A 131 -1.36 2.08 3.47
C ASN A 131 -2.86 1.95 3.72
N THR A 132 -3.65 2.02 2.64
CA THR A 132 -5.11 1.86 2.72
C THR A 132 -5.51 0.51 3.32
N ALA A 133 -4.90 -0.59 2.89
CA ALA A 133 -5.22 -1.93 3.40
C ALA A 133 -4.98 -2.04 4.92
N THR A 134 -3.80 -1.62 5.38
CA THR A 134 -3.41 -1.74 6.78
C THR A 134 -4.23 -0.82 7.69
N VAL A 135 -4.50 0.42 7.24
CA VAL A 135 -5.35 1.34 8.01
C VAL A 135 -6.79 0.81 8.07
N ALA A 136 -7.32 0.26 6.98
CA ALA A 136 -8.66 -0.34 6.97
C ALA A 136 -8.73 -1.56 7.90
N LEU A 137 -7.72 -2.44 7.90
CA LEU A 137 -7.63 -3.54 8.87
C LEU A 137 -7.58 -3.02 10.32
N GLY A 138 -6.85 -1.94 10.57
CA GLY A 138 -6.76 -1.34 11.90
C GLY A 138 -8.05 -0.69 12.39
N LEU A 139 -8.80 -0.02 11.50
CA LEU A 139 -10.05 0.65 11.86
C LEU A 139 -11.27 -0.28 11.84
N PHE A 140 -11.28 -1.27 10.94
CA PHE A 140 -12.45 -2.07 10.62
C PHE A 140 -12.22 -3.57 10.72
N GLY A 141 -11.09 -4.05 11.26
CA GLY A 141 -10.75 -5.48 11.27
C GLY A 141 -11.86 -6.39 11.82
N GLN A 142 -12.56 -5.96 12.87
CA GLN A 142 -13.70 -6.69 13.44
C GLN A 142 -14.96 -6.70 12.55
N GLU A 143 -15.04 -5.81 11.56
CA GLU A 143 -16.12 -5.72 10.55
C GLU A 143 -15.72 -6.27 9.17
N MET A 144 -14.43 -6.54 8.92
CA MET A 144 -13.93 -7.05 7.63
C MET A 144 -12.84 -8.11 7.86
N GLY A 145 -13.26 -9.33 8.21
CA GLY A 145 -12.33 -10.44 8.39
C GLY A 145 -11.52 -10.70 7.12
N VAL A 146 -10.20 -10.71 7.23
CA VAL A 146 -9.27 -10.99 6.13
C VAL A 146 -8.39 -12.17 6.54
N ASP A 147 -8.32 -13.18 5.69
CA ASP A 147 -7.57 -14.41 5.98
C ASP A 147 -6.06 -14.17 5.90
N TRP A 148 -5.62 -13.33 4.97
CA TRP A 148 -4.21 -13.04 4.74
C TRP A 148 -3.97 -11.72 4.00
N TYR A 149 -2.78 -11.15 4.17
CA TYR A 149 -2.37 -9.88 3.56
C TYR A 149 -0.99 -10.00 2.90
N VAL A 150 -0.89 -9.50 1.67
CA VAL A 150 0.38 -9.29 0.95
C VAL A 150 0.63 -7.80 0.80
N GLY A 151 1.77 -7.33 1.29
CA GLY A 151 2.21 -5.96 1.09
C GLY A 151 3.43 -5.89 0.18
N TRP A 152 3.32 -5.26 -0.99
CA TRP A 152 4.45 -5.06 -1.90
C TRP A 152 4.95 -3.61 -1.81
N GLU A 153 6.17 -3.47 -1.28
CA GLU A 153 6.92 -2.21 -1.17
C GLU A 153 6.05 -1.08 -0.65
N ASN A 154 5.38 -1.31 0.49
CA ASN A 154 4.45 -0.30 0.99
C ASN A 154 5.22 0.80 1.71
N PRO A 155 4.90 2.08 1.44
CA PRO A 155 5.52 3.20 2.14
C PRO A 155 4.96 3.28 3.57
N ALA A 156 5.57 2.52 4.50
CA ALA A 156 5.17 2.35 5.89
C ALA A 156 5.45 3.59 6.76
N GLY A 157 4.81 4.70 6.43
CA GLY A 157 5.07 6.01 7.01
C GLY A 157 4.85 7.12 5.99
N VAL A 158 4.35 8.26 6.45
CA VAL A 158 4.06 9.42 5.58
C VAL A 158 5.32 9.91 4.85
N GLN A 159 6.45 9.95 5.52
CA GLN A 159 7.71 10.42 4.93
C GLN A 159 8.17 9.61 3.71
N PHE A 160 7.67 8.38 3.55
CA PHE A 160 7.92 7.58 2.35
C PHE A 160 6.96 7.93 1.22
N THR A 161 5.67 8.17 1.52
CA THR A 161 4.70 8.59 0.50
C THR A 161 5.01 9.97 -0.06
N THR A 162 5.52 10.87 0.78
CA THR A 162 5.95 12.23 0.40
C THR A 162 7.40 12.32 -0.04
N VAL A 163 8.09 11.18 -0.16
CA VAL A 163 9.49 11.06 -0.60
C VAL A 163 10.47 11.96 0.17
N ASP A 164 10.24 12.15 1.47
CA ASP A 164 11.10 12.98 2.31
C ASP A 164 12.53 12.43 2.41
N LEU A 165 12.70 11.12 2.25
CA LEU A 165 14.00 10.45 2.38
C LEU A 165 14.68 10.21 1.04
N GLY A 166 13.95 10.39 -0.07
CA GLY A 166 14.40 9.99 -1.39
C GLY A 166 13.27 9.44 -2.24
N GLY A 167 13.19 9.89 -3.49
CA GLY A 167 12.37 9.27 -4.52
C GLY A 167 13.19 8.33 -5.39
N ARG A 168 12.56 7.82 -6.46
CA ARG A 168 13.17 6.83 -7.36
C ARG A 168 14.44 7.35 -8.00
N ASP A 169 14.45 8.65 -8.31
CA ASP A 169 15.49 9.29 -9.09
C ASP A 169 16.70 9.72 -8.24
N ALA A 170 16.48 10.05 -6.97
CA ALA A 170 17.55 10.48 -6.06
C ALA A 170 17.17 10.30 -4.58
N PRO A 171 18.12 9.88 -3.72
CA PRO A 171 17.96 9.98 -2.28
C PRO A 171 17.96 11.45 -1.83
N ASN A 172 17.32 11.77 -0.71
CA ASN A 172 17.47 13.08 -0.06
C ASN A 172 18.81 13.13 0.69
N PRO A 173 19.76 14.02 0.34
CA PRO A 173 21.03 14.13 1.05
C PRO A 173 20.92 14.56 2.52
N ALA A 174 19.79 15.15 2.91
CA ALA A 174 19.51 15.54 4.30
C ALA A 174 19.03 14.37 5.18
N TYR A 175 18.71 13.21 4.59
CA TYR A 175 18.31 12.02 5.34
C TYR A 175 19.49 11.38 6.07
N VAL A 176 19.25 10.91 7.29
CA VAL A 176 20.21 10.13 8.10
C VAL A 176 19.86 8.64 8.01
N PRO A 177 20.59 7.81 7.25
CA PRO A 177 20.33 6.37 7.17
C PRO A 177 20.34 5.68 8.53
N GLY A 178 19.45 4.72 8.74
CA GLY A 178 19.28 3.95 9.98
C GLY A 178 18.58 4.71 11.11
N SER A 179 18.12 5.94 10.87
CA SER A 179 17.47 6.78 11.88
C SER A 179 15.96 6.56 12.02
N CYS A 180 15.37 5.75 11.14
CA CYS A 180 13.94 5.55 11.12
C CYS A 180 13.46 4.61 12.24
N GLY A 181 12.28 4.87 12.79
CA GLY A 181 11.68 4.05 13.84
C GLY A 181 10.16 4.25 13.94
N LEU A 182 9.47 3.26 14.50
CA LEU A 182 8.04 3.35 14.78
C LEU A 182 7.78 4.06 16.11
N THR A 183 6.80 4.95 16.12
CA THR A 183 6.29 5.62 17.33
C THR A 183 4.77 5.47 17.39
N SER A 184 4.15 5.85 18.51
CA SER A 184 2.68 5.90 18.61
C SER A 184 2.04 6.90 17.65
N GLU A 185 2.79 7.89 17.16
CA GLU A 185 2.30 8.85 16.17
C GLU A 185 2.49 8.39 14.72
N GLY A 186 3.23 7.30 14.50
CA GLY A 186 3.63 6.79 13.19
C GLY A 186 5.15 6.68 13.07
N ALA A 187 5.62 6.40 11.88
CA ALA A 187 7.03 6.31 11.58
C ALA A 187 7.69 7.70 11.67
N ARG A 188 8.87 7.76 12.29
CA ARG A 188 9.70 8.97 12.38
C ARG A 188 11.08 8.65 11.87
N CYS A 189 11.69 9.58 11.14
CA CYS A 189 13.01 9.44 10.54
C CYS A 189 13.80 10.73 10.74
N GLY A 190 15.11 10.62 10.88
CA GLY A 190 16.00 11.77 10.96
C GLY A 190 16.24 12.37 9.58
N VAL A 191 15.76 13.59 9.37
CA VAL A 191 16.06 14.43 8.20
C VAL A 191 16.50 15.79 8.71
N ASP A 192 17.66 16.29 8.28
CA ASP A 192 18.15 17.61 8.69
C ASP A 192 17.33 18.73 8.02
N GLY A 193 16.49 19.40 8.82
CA GLY A 193 15.65 20.51 8.38
C GLY A 193 16.38 21.85 8.23
N SER A 194 17.67 21.96 8.59
CA SER A 194 18.37 23.26 8.60
C SER A 194 18.48 23.93 7.22
N SER A 195 18.50 23.11 6.16
CA SER A 195 18.50 23.54 4.77
C SER A 195 17.09 23.73 4.17
N LEU A 196 16.03 23.48 4.93
CA LEU A 196 14.67 23.53 4.41
C LEU A 196 14.25 24.97 4.08
N ARG A 197 13.72 25.21 2.88
CA ARG A 197 13.30 26.52 2.36
C ARG A 197 12.01 26.40 1.53
N TRP A 198 11.31 27.52 1.42
CA TRP A 198 10.18 27.69 0.51
C TRP A 198 10.54 28.63 -0.62
N ASP A 199 10.36 28.20 -1.86
CA ASP A 199 10.43 29.08 -3.03
C ASP A 199 9.01 29.30 -3.59
N PRO A 200 8.39 30.47 -3.38
CA PRO A 200 7.02 30.75 -3.82
C PRO A 200 6.90 30.95 -5.33
N ALA A 201 8.01 31.14 -6.05
CA ALA A 201 8.02 31.36 -7.50
C ALA A 201 8.34 30.08 -8.27
N ALA A 202 9.00 29.13 -7.61
CA ALA A 202 9.31 27.83 -8.19
C ALA A 202 8.03 27.06 -8.57
N ARG A 203 8.07 26.40 -9.72
CA ARG A 203 7.11 25.37 -10.08
C ARG A 203 7.83 24.06 -9.98
N SER A 204 7.31 23.14 -9.17
CA SER A 204 7.83 21.79 -9.20
C SER A 204 7.66 21.19 -10.58
N GLY A 205 8.74 20.67 -11.16
CA GLY A 205 8.65 19.73 -12.26
C GLY A 205 8.08 18.38 -11.79
N GLU A 206 8.48 17.29 -12.43
CA GLU A 206 8.02 15.92 -12.10
C GLU A 206 8.31 15.48 -10.64
N ALA A 207 9.18 16.20 -9.92
CA ALA A 207 9.68 15.87 -8.58
C ALA A 207 9.06 16.65 -7.40
N GLY A 208 8.04 17.50 -7.60
CA GLY A 208 7.30 18.10 -6.47
C GLY A 208 5.82 17.70 -6.45
N PRO A 209 4.96 18.39 -5.66
CA PRO A 209 3.58 17.98 -5.42
C PRO A 209 2.84 17.74 -6.73
N ARG A 210 2.56 16.46 -7.06
CA ARG A 210 1.80 16.13 -8.25
C ARG A 210 0.42 16.79 -8.13
N GLY A 211 0.09 17.66 -9.08
CA GLY A 211 -1.26 18.18 -9.24
C GLY A 211 -1.55 19.57 -8.64
N SER A 212 -0.61 20.24 -7.96
CA SER A 212 -0.83 21.67 -7.64
C SER A 212 -0.55 22.54 -8.86
N VAL A 213 -1.52 23.38 -9.24
CA VAL A 213 -1.37 24.39 -10.30
C VAL A 213 -0.65 25.65 -9.79
N GLU A 214 -0.61 25.83 -8.47
CA GLU A 214 -0.02 26.98 -7.81
C GLU A 214 1.51 26.84 -7.70
N PRO A 215 2.26 27.93 -7.90
CA PRO A 215 3.69 27.93 -7.64
C PRO A 215 3.98 27.77 -6.12
N GLY A 216 5.21 27.41 -5.79
CA GLY A 216 5.62 27.04 -4.44
C GLY A 216 6.29 25.68 -4.41
N VAL A 217 7.50 25.61 -3.88
CA VAL A 217 8.20 24.34 -3.62
C VAL A 217 8.82 24.40 -2.24
N LEU A 218 8.58 23.38 -1.42
CA LEU A 218 9.32 23.12 -0.19
C LEU A 218 10.50 22.21 -0.53
N TYR A 219 11.72 22.64 -0.25
CA TYR A 219 12.94 21.95 -0.68
C TYR A 219 14.07 22.11 0.32
N HIS A 220 15.05 21.21 0.26
CA HIS A 220 16.35 21.40 0.89
C HIS A 220 17.26 22.20 -0.05
N ASP A 221 17.65 23.40 0.37
CA ASP A 221 18.59 24.30 -0.31
C ASP A 221 20.02 23.80 -0.06
N LEU A 222 20.47 22.88 -0.92
CA LEU A 222 21.72 22.14 -0.75
C LEU A 222 22.94 22.96 -1.19
N ASN A 223 22.72 23.98 -2.02
CA ASN A 223 23.77 24.87 -2.50
C ASN A 223 23.78 26.24 -1.77
N ALA A 224 22.86 26.45 -0.83
CA ALA A 224 22.72 27.65 0.00
C ALA A 224 22.50 28.94 -0.80
N ASN A 225 21.82 28.87 -1.95
CA ASN A 225 21.56 30.03 -2.80
C ASN A 225 20.17 30.67 -2.58
N GLY A 226 19.33 30.05 -1.74
CA GLY A 226 18.00 30.51 -1.38
C GLY A 226 16.95 30.43 -2.49
N ARG A 227 17.20 29.68 -3.57
CA ARG A 227 16.28 29.48 -4.70
C ARG A 227 16.26 28.01 -5.10
N TYR A 228 15.08 27.50 -5.42
CA TYR A 228 14.98 26.12 -5.88
C TYR A 228 15.60 25.96 -7.27
N ASP A 229 16.60 25.08 -7.40
CA ASP A 229 17.16 24.66 -8.68
C ASP A 229 17.53 23.16 -8.73
N ARG A 230 18.25 22.75 -9.79
CA ARG A 230 18.60 21.33 -10.02
C ARG A 230 19.61 20.75 -9.02
N GLY A 231 20.28 21.60 -8.24
CA GLY A 231 21.18 21.20 -7.17
C GLY A 231 20.45 20.85 -5.87
N ASP A 232 19.15 21.09 -5.78
CA ASP A 232 18.36 20.95 -4.57
C ASP A 232 17.49 19.69 -4.56
N TYR A 233 16.90 19.41 -3.40
CA TYR A 233 15.96 18.31 -3.22
C TYR A 233 14.57 18.82 -2.84
N ALA A 234 13.59 18.67 -3.74
CA ALA A 234 12.20 19.03 -3.48
C ALA A 234 11.46 17.93 -2.70
N LEU A 235 10.64 18.33 -1.73
CA LEU A 235 9.75 17.41 -1.03
C LEU A 235 8.46 17.17 -1.83
N GLY A 236 7.94 15.95 -1.76
CA GLY A 236 6.62 15.62 -2.28
C GLY A 236 5.52 16.06 -1.33
N ALA A 237 4.33 16.29 -1.87
CA ALA A 237 3.11 16.47 -1.09
C ALA A 237 1.93 15.81 -1.80
N TYR A 238 0.92 15.46 -1.01
CA TYR A 238 -0.37 15.01 -1.53
C TYR A 238 -1.34 16.19 -1.59
N MET A 239 -2.36 16.09 -2.43
CA MET A 239 -3.50 17.00 -2.36
C MET A 239 -4.52 16.47 -1.36
N GLY A 240 -5.08 17.38 -0.56
CA GLY A 240 -6.18 17.09 0.36
C GLY A 240 -7.13 18.26 0.47
N THR A 241 -8.41 17.93 0.71
CA THR A 241 -9.49 18.91 0.83
C THR A 241 -9.76 19.26 2.29
N PHE A 242 -9.73 20.54 2.64
CA PHE A 242 -9.98 21.08 3.97
C PHE A 242 -11.09 22.14 3.88
N GLY A 243 -12.32 21.75 4.21
CA GLY A 243 -13.51 22.56 3.88
C GLY A 243 -13.70 22.61 2.36
N ASP A 244 -13.75 23.81 1.79
CA ASP A 244 -13.84 24.02 0.34
C ASP A 244 -12.48 24.34 -0.31
N VAL A 245 -11.37 24.12 0.42
CA VAL A 245 -10.01 24.48 -0.03
C VAL A 245 -9.16 23.24 -0.23
N GLU A 246 -8.60 23.11 -1.43
CA GLU A 246 -7.54 22.13 -1.72
C GLU A 246 -6.20 22.65 -1.21
N LYS A 247 -5.47 21.81 -0.47
CA LYS A 247 -4.14 22.13 0.05
C LYS A 247 -3.14 21.02 -0.24
N ARG A 248 -1.88 21.41 -0.41
CA ARG A 248 -0.71 20.54 -0.40
C ARG A 248 -0.44 20.08 1.03
N VAL A 249 -0.45 18.77 1.23
CA VAL A 249 -0.21 18.11 2.51
C VAL A 249 1.14 17.41 2.44
N TYR A 250 2.15 18.06 3.01
CA TYR A 250 3.48 17.45 3.25
C TYR A 250 3.42 16.50 4.45
N SER A 251 4.50 15.77 4.71
CA SER A 251 4.59 14.97 5.93
C SER A 251 4.52 15.85 7.18
N VAL A 252 4.04 15.27 8.29
CA VAL A 252 3.99 15.97 9.58
C VAL A 252 5.40 16.40 10.00
N SER A 253 6.40 15.52 9.86
CA SER A 253 7.79 15.81 10.20
C SER A 253 8.38 16.95 9.37
N ALA A 254 8.07 17.02 8.06
CA ALA A 254 8.53 18.09 7.19
C ALA A 254 7.90 19.44 7.56
N LEU A 255 6.61 19.46 7.90
CA LEU A 255 5.93 20.69 8.31
C LEU A 255 6.40 21.18 9.68
N GLU A 256 6.62 20.28 10.63
CA GLU A 256 7.21 20.61 11.94
C GLU A 256 8.62 21.21 11.78
N ALA A 257 9.45 20.62 10.91
CA ALA A 257 10.77 21.16 10.60
C ALA A 257 10.67 22.53 9.90
N ALA A 258 9.77 22.69 8.93
CA ALA A 258 9.56 23.93 8.21
C ALA A 258 9.09 25.07 9.13
N GLU A 259 8.21 24.77 10.09
CA GLU A 259 7.78 25.71 11.12
C GLU A 259 8.94 26.11 12.03
N ALA A 260 9.71 25.13 12.54
CA ALA A 260 10.84 25.37 13.44
C ALA A 260 11.93 26.25 12.81
N TRP A 261 12.16 26.10 11.50
CA TRP A 261 13.16 26.87 10.74
C TRP A 261 12.58 28.11 10.05
N GLY A 262 11.27 28.39 10.20
CA GLY A 262 10.60 29.52 9.56
C GLY A 262 10.58 29.43 8.02
N ALA A 263 10.77 28.24 7.45
CA ALA A 263 10.87 28.02 6.01
C ALA A 263 9.59 28.42 5.27
N LEU A 264 8.43 28.29 5.93
CA LEU A 264 7.12 28.63 5.38
C LEU A 264 6.62 29.99 5.87
N ALA A 265 7.44 30.92 6.38
CA ALA A 265 6.94 32.21 6.86
C ALA A 265 6.94 33.29 5.73
N PRO A 266 5.80 33.93 5.40
CA PRO A 266 4.43 33.69 5.87
C PRO A 266 3.81 32.41 5.30
N TRP A 267 2.94 31.75 6.07
CA TRP A 267 2.39 30.43 5.73
C TRP A 267 1.60 30.46 4.43
N PRO A 268 1.97 29.68 3.39
CA PRO A 268 1.22 29.64 2.14
C PRO A 268 -0.21 29.11 2.35
N ALA A 269 -1.21 29.80 1.80
CA ALA A 269 -2.62 29.49 2.04
C ALA A 269 -3.04 28.10 1.53
N ASP A 270 -2.33 27.58 0.53
CA ASP A 270 -2.57 26.29 -0.09
C ASP A 270 -1.62 25.19 0.44
N VAL A 271 -0.94 25.42 1.56
CA VAL A 271 -0.17 24.42 2.29
C VAL A 271 -0.89 24.10 3.60
N ALA A 272 -1.16 22.83 3.84
CA ALA A 272 -1.81 22.37 5.06
C ALA A 272 -0.96 22.73 6.28
N THR A 273 -1.60 23.21 7.36
CA THR A 273 -0.92 23.41 8.65
C THR A 273 -0.47 22.08 9.26
N VAL A 274 0.38 22.13 10.30
CA VAL A 274 0.82 20.93 11.02
C VAL A 274 -0.39 20.13 11.55
N ASP A 275 -1.39 20.80 12.13
CA ASP A 275 -2.60 20.16 12.65
C ASP A 275 -3.48 19.56 11.54
N GLU A 276 -3.62 20.28 10.42
CA GLU A 276 -4.32 19.78 9.24
C GLU A 276 -3.65 18.51 8.68
N ALA A 277 -2.32 18.51 8.58
CA ALA A 277 -1.56 17.34 8.14
C ALA A 277 -1.67 16.17 9.13
N ARG A 278 -1.61 16.41 10.45
CA ARG A 278 -1.83 15.38 11.47
C ARG A 278 -3.21 14.74 11.33
N ALA A 279 -4.26 15.53 11.10
CA ALA A 279 -5.61 15.03 10.87
C ALA A 279 -5.71 14.23 9.55
N PHE A 280 -5.12 14.75 8.47
CA PHE A 280 -5.15 14.12 7.16
C PHE A 280 -4.41 12.77 7.16
N TRP A 281 -3.15 12.75 7.60
CA TRP A 281 -2.36 11.52 7.67
C TRP A 281 -2.84 10.56 8.76
N GLY A 282 -3.61 11.07 9.72
CA GLY A 282 -4.16 10.33 10.82
C GLY A 282 -4.85 9.02 10.39
N VAL A 283 -5.53 9.02 9.25
CA VAL A 283 -6.25 7.85 8.70
C VAL A 283 -5.64 7.36 7.37
N ARG A 284 -4.38 7.68 7.10
CA ARG A 284 -3.70 7.33 5.83
C ARG A 284 -2.31 6.72 6.02
N ASP A 285 -1.75 6.79 7.21
CA ASP A 285 -0.44 6.23 7.54
C ASP A 285 -0.56 4.86 8.20
N MET A 286 -0.17 3.79 7.50
CA MET A 286 -0.21 2.42 8.04
C MET A 286 0.68 2.20 9.26
N SER A 287 1.75 2.98 9.41
CA SER A 287 2.71 2.77 10.49
C SER A 287 2.10 2.93 11.89
N ARG A 288 0.91 3.52 11.96
CA ARG A 288 0.11 3.75 13.17
C ARG A 288 -0.84 2.59 13.51
N TYR A 289 -1.06 1.65 12.57
CA TYR A 289 -2.21 0.74 12.62
C TYR A 289 -1.89 -0.74 12.77
N TYR A 290 -0.62 -1.16 12.77
CA TYR A 290 -0.27 -2.59 12.91
C TYR A 290 -0.89 -3.24 14.14
N GLY A 291 -0.75 -2.61 15.32
CA GLY A 291 -1.32 -3.13 16.57
C GLY A 291 -2.84 -3.29 16.51
N ALA A 292 -3.54 -2.28 15.97
CA ALA A 292 -4.99 -2.34 15.81
C ALA A 292 -5.42 -3.39 14.78
N ALA A 293 -4.66 -3.55 13.69
CA ALA A 293 -4.92 -4.53 12.64
C ALA A 293 -4.80 -5.96 13.17
N VAL A 294 -3.76 -6.26 13.95
CA VAL A 294 -3.57 -7.56 14.61
C VAL A 294 -4.62 -7.80 15.70
N ALA A 295 -4.94 -6.81 16.52
CA ALA A 295 -6.01 -6.93 17.50
C ALA A 295 -7.39 -7.17 16.86
N GLY A 296 -7.62 -6.58 15.68
CA GLY A 296 -8.82 -6.80 14.85
C GLY A 296 -8.86 -8.17 14.17
N ASN A 297 -7.69 -8.73 13.84
CA ASN A 297 -7.53 -9.95 13.06
C ASN A 297 -6.36 -10.79 13.64
N PRO A 298 -6.55 -11.46 14.78
CA PRO A 298 -5.46 -12.16 15.48
C PRO A 298 -4.89 -13.35 14.66
N ASP A 299 -5.69 -13.89 13.76
CA ASP A 299 -5.30 -14.98 12.86
C ASP A 299 -4.72 -14.50 11.53
N LEU A 300 -4.52 -13.18 11.35
CA LEU A 300 -3.94 -12.63 10.14
C LEU A 300 -2.54 -13.20 9.88
N ARG A 301 -2.21 -13.35 8.60
CA ARG A 301 -0.94 -13.88 8.10
C ARG A 301 -0.42 -12.94 7.02
N VAL A 302 0.85 -12.56 7.11
CA VAL A 302 1.39 -11.48 6.29
C VAL A 302 2.63 -11.92 5.52
N ILE A 303 2.69 -11.58 4.24
CA ILE A 303 3.96 -11.52 3.49
C ILE A 303 4.24 -10.06 3.13
N VAL A 304 5.41 -9.58 3.50
CA VAL A 304 5.96 -8.30 3.03
C VAL A 304 6.90 -8.61 1.88
N ILE A 305 6.72 -7.98 0.73
CA ILE A 305 7.60 -8.14 -0.44
C ILE A 305 8.46 -6.88 -0.55
N GLY A 306 9.77 -7.07 -0.68
CA GLY A 306 10.73 -6.02 -0.95
C GLY A 306 11.81 -6.49 -1.91
N SER A 307 12.17 -5.65 -2.87
CA SER A 307 13.20 -5.90 -3.87
C SER A 307 14.46 -5.04 -3.64
N VAL A 308 15.54 -5.37 -4.34
CA VAL A 308 16.81 -4.62 -4.28
C VAL A 308 16.62 -3.23 -4.89
N GLN A 309 15.88 -3.13 -6.00
CA GLN A 309 15.52 -1.88 -6.64
C GLN A 309 14.05 -1.56 -6.36
N ASP A 310 13.81 -0.82 -5.29
CA ASP A 310 12.47 -0.37 -4.94
C ASP A 310 11.81 0.44 -6.06
N HIS A 311 10.49 0.30 -6.19
CA HIS A 311 9.70 1.01 -7.19
C HIS A 311 9.65 2.54 -6.98
N VAL A 312 9.86 3.02 -5.75
CA VAL A 312 9.83 4.46 -5.40
C VAL A 312 11.00 4.89 -4.50
N GLN A 313 11.41 4.11 -3.52
CA GLN A 313 12.36 4.55 -2.48
C GLN A 313 13.81 4.19 -2.85
N ASN A 314 14.65 5.17 -3.14
CA ASN A 314 16.08 4.93 -3.41
C ASN A 314 16.98 5.10 -2.17
N THR A 315 16.47 4.71 -0.99
CA THR A 315 17.22 4.83 0.27
C THR A 315 18.12 3.62 0.48
N PRO A 316 19.36 3.82 0.99
CA PRO A 316 20.33 2.74 1.13
C PRO A 316 19.87 1.65 2.11
N ASP A 317 19.11 1.99 3.12
CA ASP A 317 18.82 1.16 4.29
C ASP A 317 17.39 0.59 4.30
N TYR A 318 16.63 0.77 3.21
CA TYR A 318 15.28 0.23 3.01
C TYR A 318 14.32 0.38 4.22
N PRO A 319 14.27 1.57 4.86
CA PRO A 319 13.53 1.78 6.10
C PRO A 319 12.05 1.46 5.99
N HIS A 320 11.41 1.68 4.85
CA HIS A 320 9.99 1.38 4.70
C HIS A 320 9.70 -0.14 4.77
N ILE A 321 10.60 -1.01 4.27
CA ILE A 321 10.46 -2.47 4.41
C ILE A 321 10.74 -2.90 5.86
N VAL A 322 11.80 -2.37 6.46
CA VAL A 322 12.17 -2.68 7.86
C VAL A 322 11.00 -2.31 8.79
N LEU A 323 10.51 -1.08 8.71
CA LEU A 323 9.41 -0.60 9.55
C LEU A 323 8.10 -1.34 9.25
N GLN A 324 7.84 -1.72 8.01
CA GLN A 324 6.67 -2.53 7.68
C GLN A 324 6.74 -3.90 8.35
N TYR A 325 7.87 -4.60 8.21
CA TYR A 325 8.05 -5.93 8.77
C TYR A 325 8.01 -5.90 10.30
N ASP A 326 8.79 -5.01 10.91
CA ASP A 326 8.85 -4.85 12.36
C ASP A 326 7.54 -4.38 12.95
N GLY A 327 6.78 -3.55 12.24
CA GLY A 327 5.45 -3.11 12.67
C GLY A 327 4.50 -4.27 12.90
N TRP A 328 4.42 -5.20 11.93
CA TRP A 328 3.62 -6.42 12.06
C TRP A 328 4.16 -7.35 13.15
N ARG A 329 5.48 -7.58 13.17
CA ARG A 329 6.11 -8.46 14.16
C ARG A 329 5.90 -7.96 15.59
N ASN A 330 6.15 -6.68 15.85
CA ASN A 330 6.02 -6.06 17.17
C ASN A 330 4.55 -5.91 17.60
N ALA A 331 3.61 -5.89 16.65
CA ALA A 331 2.19 -5.98 16.93
C ALA A 331 1.74 -7.38 17.41
N GLY A 332 2.62 -8.38 17.39
CA GLY A 332 2.34 -9.73 17.89
C GLY A 332 1.79 -10.69 16.82
N LEU A 333 2.02 -10.41 15.54
CA LEU A 333 1.60 -11.31 14.47
C LEU A 333 2.30 -12.68 14.59
N LEU A 334 1.53 -13.77 14.48
CA LEU A 334 2.04 -15.13 14.68
C LEU A 334 2.90 -15.64 13.53
N TRP A 335 2.69 -15.12 12.32
CA TRP A 335 3.38 -15.56 11.11
C TRP A 335 3.53 -14.38 10.15
N ILE A 336 4.77 -13.99 9.91
CA ILE A 336 5.17 -13.04 8.87
C ILE A 336 6.37 -13.56 8.10
N ARG A 337 6.39 -13.37 6.77
CA ARG A 337 7.55 -13.66 5.92
C ARG A 337 7.95 -12.42 5.12
N LEU A 338 9.26 -12.26 4.91
CA LEU A 338 9.81 -11.27 3.98
C LEU A 338 10.08 -11.99 2.66
N ASN A 339 9.40 -11.60 1.60
CA ASN A 339 9.33 -12.29 0.32
C ASN A 339 8.70 -13.71 0.41
N PRO A 340 8.05 -14.20 -0.66
CA PRO A 340 7.47 -15.54 -0.67
C PRO A 340 8.55 -16.64 -0.59
N ASP A 341 8.13 -17.82 -0.16
CA ASP A 341 8.93 -19.05 -0.17
C ASP A 341 9.47 -19.36 -1.58
N ALA A 342 10.74 -19.75 -1.64
CA ALA A 342 11.44 -20.02 -2.88
C ALA A 342 10.72 -21.05 -3.77
N ALA A 343 10.03 -22.03 -3.18
CA ALA A 343 9.30 -23.05 -3.92
C ALA A 343 8.15 -22.46 -4.76
N TYR A 344 7.46 -21.43 -4.25
CA TYR A 344 6.40 -20.75 -4.99
C TYR A 344 6.96 -19.90 -6.14
N VAL A 345 8.09 -19.22 -5.90
CA VAL A 345 8.76 -18.45 -6.96
C VAL A 345 9.26 -19.38 -8.07
N GLN A 346 9.92 -20.49 -7.73
CA GLN A 346 10.44 -21.45 -8.71
C GLN A 346 9.35 -22.16 -9.50
N ALA A 347 8.17 -22.39 -8.90
CA ALA A 347 7.04 -22.97 -9.62
C ALA A 347 6.51 -22.04 -10.72
N LEU A 348 6.55 -20.72 -10.49
CA LEU A 348 6.10 -19.71 -11.45
C LEU A 348 7.19 -19.28 -12.44
N LEU A 349 8.45 -19.32 -12.01
CA LEU A 349 9.63 -18.98 -12.79
C LEU A 349 10.72 -20.03 -12.58
N PRO A 350 10.67 -21.18 -13.28
CA PRO A 350 11.64 -22.26 -13.10
C PRO A 350 13.09 -21.87 -13.39
N ALA A 351 13.30 -20.81 -14.18
CA ALA A 351 14.61 -20.27 -14.48
C ALA A 351 15.17 -19.34 -13.39
N ALA A 352 14.42 -19.04 -12.32
CA ALA A 352 14.89 -18.19 -11.23
C ALA A 352 16.04 -18.86 -10.48
N SER A 353 17.25 -18.29 -10.60
CA SER A 353 18.40 -18.73 -9.83
C SER A 353 18.32 -18.16 -8.41
N ALA A 354 18.22 -19.04 -7.40
CA ALA A 354 18.31 -18.66 -5.98
C ALA A 354 17.35 -17.51 -5.58
N PRO A 355 16.02 -17.70 -5.73
CA PRO A 355 15.08 -16.76 -5.13
C PRO A 355 15.32 -16.65 -3.62
N PRO A 356 15.05 -15.48 -3.00
CA PRO A 356 15.18 -15.32 -1.56
C PRO A 356 14.29 -16.35 -0.86
N ASP A 357 14.81 -16.94 0.22
CA ASP A 357 14.10 -17.93 1.02
C ASP A 357 14.26 -17.59 2.51
N ASN A 358 13.63 -16.48 2.89
CA ASN A 358 13.77 -15.93 4.24
C ASN A 358 12.85 -16.68 5.20
N ALA A 359 13.40 -17.18 6.31
CA ALA A 359 12.61 -17.85 7.33
C ALA A 359 11.43 -16.99 7.82
N VAL A 360 10.31 -17.64 8.12
CA VAL A 360 9.17 -17.02 8.80
C VAL A 360 9.60 -16.45 10.16
N ASN A 361 9.10 -15.27 10.50
CA ASN A 361 9.40 -14.54 11.73
C ASN A 361 10.91 -14.30 11.94
N LEU A 362 11.70 -14.20 10.87
CA LEU A 362 13.08 -13.72 10.92
C LEU A 362 13.12 -12.28 11.48
N GLU A 363 14.18 -11.93 12.21
CA GLU A 363 14.41 -10.54 12.60
C GLU A 363 14.94 -9.76 11.39
N VAL A 364 14.29 -8.65 11.04
CA VAL A 364 14.68 -7.78 9.92
C VAL A 364 15.10 -6.45 10.52
N ASN A 365 16.28 -5.96 10.15
CA ASN A 365 16.80 -4.69 10.66
C ASN A 365 17.70 -4.02 9.61
N TYR A 366 18.19 -2.81 9.93
CA TYR A 366 19.04 -2.03 9.03
C TYR A 366 20.36 -2.70 8.67
N ASP A 367 20.84 -3.64 9.50
CA ASP A 367 22.11 -4.34 9.25
C ASP A 367 21.94 -5.51 8.26
N ASN A 368 20.78 -6.15 8.25
CA ASN A 368 20.57 -7.37 7.46
C ASN A 368 19.67 -7.22 6.23
N ILE A 369 18.83 -6.17 6.15
CA ILE A 369 17.77 -6.05 5.15
C ILE A 369 18.28 -6.23 3.71
N ARG A 370 19.45 -5.67 3.38
CA ARG A 370 20.05 -5.77 2.04
C ARG A 370 20.26 -7.20 1.56
N GLY A 371 20.53 -8.14 2.48
CA GLY A 371 20.75 -9.55 2.17
C GLY A 371 19.47 -10.37 2.02
N LEU A 372 18.30 -9.78 2.31
CA LEU A 372 17.01 -10.47 2.37
C LEU A 372 16.06 -10.10 1.23
N LEU A 373 16.39 -9.06 0.46
CA LEU A 373 15.54 -8.52 -0.60
C LEU A 373 15.57 -9.39 -1.87
N ALA A 374 14.48 -9.35 -2.62
CA ALA A 374 14.38 -10.08 -3.88
C ALA A 374 15.23 -9.41 -4.98
N PRO A 375 15.95 -10.20 -5.79
CA PRO A 375 16.73 -9.66 -6.90
C PRO A 375 15.85 -9.27 -8.10
N GLU A 376 16.28 -8.25 -8.84
CA GLU A 376 15.61 -7.73 -10.06
C GLU A 376 15.46 -8.74 -11.20
N SER A 377 16.17 -9.86 -11.14
CA SER A 377 15.99 -10.97 -12.07
C SER A 377 14.62 -11.66 -11.92
N ILE A 378 13.92 -11.44 -10.80
CA ILE A 378 12.58 -11.98 -10.55
C ILE A 378 11.56 -10.85 -10.75
N PRO A 379 10.68 -10.92 -11.76
CA PRO A 379 9.70 -9.87 -11.99
C PRO A 379 8.74 -9.70 -10.81
N ASP A 380 8.41 -8.45 -10.45
CA ASP A 380 7.49 -8.13 -9.33
C ASP A 380 6.18 -8.91 -9.36
N ARG A 381 5.58 -9.04 -10.54
CA ARG A 381 4.31 -9.77 -10.72
C ARG A 381 4.44 -11.25 -10.35
N ILE A 382 5.62 -11.83 -10.51
CA ILE A 382 5.90 -13.22 -10.10
C ILE A 382 6.02 -13.30 -8.58
N LEU A 383 6.71 -12.35 -7.94
CA LEU A 383 6.79 -12.28 -6.46
C LEU A 383 5.42 -12.08 -5.84
N GLN A 384 4.63 -11.14 -6.36
CA GLN A 384 3.27 -10.86 -5.91
C GLN A 384 2.37 -12.09 -6.04
N LEU A 385 2.39 -12.77 -7.20
CA LEU A 385 1.61 -13.98 -7.41
C LEU A 385 2.09 -15.14 -6.51
N ALA A 386 3.40 -15.32 -6.35
CA ALA A 386 3.96 -16.34 -5.45
C ALA A 386 3.50 -16.13 -4.00
N ALA A 387 3.54 -14.89 -3.49
CA ALA A 387 3.09 -14.57 -2.14
C ALA A 387 1.59 -14.81 -1.94
N VAL A 388 0.77 -14.43 -2.91
CA VAL A 388 -0.67 -14.70 -2.90
C VAL A 388 -0.96 -16.20 -2.89
N LEU A 389 -0.26 -16.98 -3.73
CA LEU A 389 -0.45 -18.43 -3.78
C LEU A 389 0.01 -19.11 -2.50
N GLU A 390 1.14 -18.69 -1.94
CA GLU A 390 1.64 -19.23 -0.67
C GLU A 390 0.62 -19.04 0.45
N LEU A 391 0.18 -17.80 0.68
CA LEU A 391 -0.78 -17.51 1.74
C LEU A 391 -2.13 -18.21 1.51
N ALA A 392 -2.63 -18.23 0.26
CA ALA A 392 -3.90 -18.88 -0.05
C ALA A 392 -3.84 -20.40 0.19
N ASP A 393 -2.76 -21.05 -0.21
CA ASP A 393 -2.58 -22.50 -0.05
C ASP A 393 -2.38 -22.88 1.42
N ARG A 394 -1.51 -22.15 2.14
CA ARG A 394 -1.26 -22.38 3.56
C ARG A 394 -2.53 -22.22 4.38
N THR A 395 -3.32 -21.19 4.07
CA THR A 395 -4.64 -20.95 4.68
C THR A 395 -5.60 -22.10 4.36
N SER A 396 -5.68 -22.54 3.10
CA SER A 396 -6.60 -23.61 2.71
C SER A 396 -6.26 -24.95 3.36
N LEU A 397 -4.99 -25.22 3.63
CA LEU A 397 -4.50 -26.50 4.12
C LEU A 397 -4.17 -26.48 5.62
N GLY A 398 -4.24 -25.32 6.28
CA GLY A 398 -3.80 -25.16 7.67
C GLY A 398 -2.31 -25.43 7.89
N ARG A 399 -1.47 -25.14 6.88
CA ARG A 399 -0.04 -25.49 6.85
C ARG A 399 0.85 -24.27 7.08
N TRP A 400 1.28 -24.09 8.33
CA TRP A 400 2.02 -22.91 8.78
C TRP A 400 3.47 -23.21 9.19
N GLU A 401 4.05 -24.28 8.66
CA GLU A 401 5.47 -24.59 8.85
C GLU A 401 6.37 -23.46 8.31
N ALA A 402 7.59 -23.34 8.84
CA ALA A 402 8.50 -22.25 8.48
C ALA A 402 8.77 -22.19 6.97
N ASP A 403 9.10 -23.31 6.34
CA ASP A 403 9.38 -23.42 4.91
C ASP A 403 8.66 -24.62 4.30
N VAL A 404 8.37 -24.54 2.99
CA VAL A 404 7.79 -25.64 2.23
C VAL A 404 8.74 -26.10 1.15
N GLY A 405 9.07 -27.40 1.12
CA GLY A 405 9.98 -27.95 0.09
C GLY A 405 9.39 -28.00 -1.32
N ALA A 406 8.11 -27.67 -1.49
CA ALA A 406 7.40 -27.57 -2.76
C ALA A 406 6.09 -26.78 -2.57
N VAL A 407 5.54 -26.24 -3.66
CA VAL A 407 4.18 -25.68 -3.65
C VAL A 407 3.18 -26.69 -3.11
N LEU A 408 2.28 -26.23 -2.23
CA LEU A 408 1.35 -27.09 -1.52
C LEU A 408 0.19 -27.57 -2.41
N VAL A 409 -0.21 -26.75 -3.39
CA VAL A 409 -1.22 -27.11 -4.39
C VAL A 409 -0.65 -26.92 -5.80
N ARG A 410 -0.62 -28.01 -6.56
CA ARG A 410 -0.20 -28.04 -7.97
C ARG A 410 -1.42 -27.99 -8.89
N ARG A 411 -1.29 -27.31 -10.02
CA ARG A 411 -2.27 -27.30 -11.10
C ARG A 411 -1.65 -27.68 -12.43
#